data_AF-A0A7C4H7R5-F1
#
_entry.id   AF-A0A7C4H7R5-F1
#
_cell.length_a   1.000
_cell.length_b   1.000
_cell.length_c   1.000
_cell.angle_alpha   90.00
_cell.angle_beta   90.00
_cell.angle_gamma   90.00
#
_symmetry.space_group_name_H-M   'P 1'
#
loop_
_entity.id
_entity.type
_entity.pdbx_description
1 polymer ?
#
loop_
_entity_poly.entity_id
_entity_poly.type
_entity_poly.pdbx_seq_one_letter_code
_entity_poly.pdbx_strand_id
1 'polypeptide(L)'
;MTLKILIIRSEEGVIKEHQIVEGTLDKSLKETVIKALELWNPQKSDLVVVRHKHEVNVNLPITKEQYELYSQFNLKRFGDKAVFEIPIYIISFENEWIEDQIRDSKVFVVAPY
;
A
#
# COMPACT_ATOMS: atom_id res chain seq x y z
N MET A 1 16.46 -1.13 3.13
CA MET A 1 16.19 -2.13 4.17
C MET A 1 15.23 -3.16 3.61
N THR A 2 15.45 -4.42 3.95
CA THR A 2 14.60 -5.54 3.53
C THR A 2 13.43 -5.65 4.51
N LEU A 3 12.21 -5.70 3.99
CA LEU A 3 10.95 -5.78 4.71
C LEU A 3 10.10 -6.89 4.08
N LYS A 4 9.14 -7.40 4.86
CA LYS A 4 8.02 -8.14 4.30
C LYS A 4 7.04 -7.13 3.71
N ILE A 5 6.58 -7.37 2.50
CA ILE A 5 5.72 -6.47 1.74
C ILE A 5 4.53 -7.30 1.28
N LEU A 6 3.34 -6.86 1.67
CA LEU A 6 2.09 -7.42 1.23
C LEU A 6 1.70 -6.81 -0.12
N ILE A 7 1.43 -7.68 -1.09
CA ILE A 7 0.88 -7.31 -2.39
C ILE A 7 -0.45 -8.05 -2.53
N ILE A 8 -1.53 -7.30 -2.72
CA ILE A 8 -2.88 -7.83 -2.93
C ILE A 8 -3.34 -7.43 -4.33
N ARG A 9 -3.97 -8.35 -5.06
CA ARG A 9 -4.76 -8.06 -6.26
C ARG A 9 -6.23 -8.19 -5.91
N SER A 10 -6.98 -7.12 -6.14
CA SER A 10 -8.42 -7.07 -5.90
C SER A 10 -9.15 -6.77 -7.20
N GLU A 11 -10.29 -7.43 -7.40
CA GLU A 11 -11.22 -7.16 -8.49
C GLU A 11 -12.63 -7.01 -7.92
N GLU A 12 -13.30 -5.90 -8.23
CA GLU A 12 -14.63 -5.51 -7.74
C GLU A 12 -14.74 -5.64 -6.20
N GLY A 13 -13.70 -5.18 -5.50
CA GLY A 13 -13.62 -5.22 -4.04
C GLY A 13 -13.32 -6.61 -3.45
N VAL A 14 -13.11 -7.64 -4.27
CA VAL A 14 -12.80 -8.99 -3.83
C VAL A 14 -11.32 -9.30 -4.04
N ILE A 15 -10.62 -9.71 -2.97
CA ILE A 15 -9.24 -10.20 -3.05
C ILE A 15 -9.21 -11.45 -3.93
N LYS A 16 -8.49 -11.38 -5.05
CA LYS A 16 -8.27 -12.52 -5.95
C LYS A 16 -6.96 -13.21 -5.63
N GLU A 17 -5.92 -12.44 -5.35
CA GLU A 17 -4.59 -12.94 -5.04
C GLU A 17 -3.97 -12.09 -3.93
N HIS A 18 -3.13 -12.72 -3.12
CA HIS A 18 -2.25 -12.01 -2.21
C HIS A 18 -0.92 -12.75 -2.10
N GLN A 19 0.16 -12.01 -1.88
CA GLN A 19 1.48 -12.57 -1.63
C GLN A 19 2.26 -11.68 -0.66
N ILE A 20 3.15 -12.31 0.09
CA ILE A 20 4.13 -11.61 0.92
C ILE A 20 5.49 -11.81 0.27
N VAL A 21 6.14 -10.72 -0.10
CA VAL A 21 7.48 -10.72 -0.69
C VAL A 21 8.47 -10.09 0.27
N GLU A 22 9.69 -10.61 0.29
CA GLU A 22 10.78 -10.05 1.07
C GLU A 22 11.66 -9.17 0.17
N GLY A 23 11.83 -7.89 0.53
CA GLY A 23 12.52 -6.94 -0.34
C GLY A 23 12.41 -5.49 0.12
N THR A 24 12.68 -4.55 -0.79
CA THR A 24 12.46 -3.12 -0.54
C THR A 24 11.12 -2.69 -1.09
N LEU A 25 10.42 -1.80 -0.38
CA LEU A 25 9.11 -1.31 -0.80
C LEU A 25 9.16 -0.67 -2.20
N ASP A 26 10.21 0.09 -2.49
CA ASP A 26 10.38 0.75 -3.79
C ASP A 26 10.50 -0.24 -4.95
N LYS A 27 11.23 -1.35 -4.73
CA LYS A 27 11.41 -2.39 -5.76
C LYS A 27 10.10 -3.14 -5.99
N SER A 28 9.46 -3.60 -4.91
CA SER A 28 8.18 -4.31 -4.99
C SER A 28 7.07 -3.45 -5.59
N LEU A 29 7.04 -2.15 -5.28
CA LEU A 29 6.10 -1.21 -5.89
C LEU A 29 6.32 -1.10 -7.39
N LYS A 30 7.56 -0.85 -7.84
CA LYS A 30 7.88 -0.72 -9.28
C LYS A 30 7.56 -1.99 -10.05
N GLU A 31 7.92 -3.15 -9.49
CA GLU A 31 7.59 -4.46 -10.10
C GLU A 31 6.08 -4.67 -10.20
N THR A 32 5.31 -4.25 -9.20
CA THR A 32 3.85 -4.34 -9.24
C THR A 32 3.23 -3.37 -10.25
N VAL A 33 3.79 -2.16 -10.41
CA VAL A 33 3.36 -1.22 -11.45
C VAL A 33 3.63 -1.79 -12.85
N ILE A 34 4.76 -2.47 -13.06
CA ILE A 34 5.05 -3.15 -14.35
C ILE A 34 4.01 -4.25 -14.61
N LYS A 35 3.65 -5.06 -13.61
CA LYS A 35 2.58 -6.07 -13.74
C LYS A 35 1.22 -5.44 -14.06
N ALA A 36 0.90 -4.33 -13.40
CA ALA A 36 -0.33 -3.59 -13.69
C ALA A 36 -0.35 -3.04 -15.12
N LEU A 37 0.79 -2.53 -15.60
CA LEU A 37 0.98 -2.05 -16.97
C LEU A 37 0.72 -3.15 -18.01
N GLU A 38 1.16 -4.39 -17.75
CA GLU A 38 0.91 -5.55 -18.63
C GLU A 38 -0.58 -5.93 -18.71
N LEU A 39 -1.35 -5.70 -17.64
CA LEU A 39 -2.78 -6.01 -17.57
C LEU A 39 -3.68 -4.85 -18.04
N TRP A 40 -3.16 -3.62 -18.00
CA TRP A 40 -3.90 -2.41 -18.29
C TRP A 40 -4.28 -2.28 -19.77
N ASN A 41 -5.50 -1.83 -20.04
CA ASN A 41 -5.94 -1.44 -21.37
C ASN A 41 -6.06 0.09 -21.48
N PRO A 42 -5.13 0.76 -22.18
CA PRO A 42 -5.12 2.23 -22.29
C PRO A 42 -6.29 2.81 -23.09
N GLN A 43 -7.08 1.98 -23.77
CA GLN A 43 -8.30 2.42 -24.48
C GLN A 43 -9.54 2.40 -23.57
N LYS A 44 -9.44 1.86 -22.34
CA LYS A 44 -10.59 1.64 -21.45
C LYS A 44 -10.53 2.39 -20.14
N SER A 45 -9.35 2.62 -19.58
CA SER A 45 -9.19 3.25 -18.26
C SER A 45 -7.86 3.99 -18.14
N ASP A 46 -7.72 4.76 -17.07
CA ASP A 46 -6.43 5.32 -16.67
C ASP A 46 -5.58 4.26 -15.91
N LEU A 47 -4.27 4.47 -15.83
CA LEU A 47 -3.36 3.77 -14.92
C LEU A 47 -2.92 4.74 -13.84
N VAL A 48 -3.39 4.53 -12.61
CA VAL A 48 -3.20 5.49 -11.51
C VAL A 48 -2.47 4.81 -10.35
N VAL A 49 -1.42 5.47 -9.83
CA VAL A 49 -0.72 5.04 -8.62
C VAL A 49 -0.93 6.08 -7.53
N VAL A 50 -1.70 5.72 -6.51
CA VAL A 50 -2.02 6.60 -5.38
C VAL A 50 -1.23 6.15 -4.15
N ARG A 51 -0.54 7.09 -3.51
CA ARG A 51 0.10 6.88 -2.21
C ARG A 51 -0.80 7.39 -1.10
N HIS A 52 -1.23 6.50 -0.22
CA HIS A 52 -1.90 6.81 1.03
C HIS A 52 -0.95 6.64 2.22
N LYS A 53 -1.12 7.46 3.26
CA LYS A 53 -0.40 7.33 4.52
C LYS A 53 -1.39 6.94 5.60
N HIS A 54 -1.26 5.74 6.13
CA HIS A 54 -2.11 5.25 7.21
C HIS A 54 -1.44 5.50 8.55
N GLU A 55 -2.05 6.34 9.38
CA GLU A 55 -1.57 6.62 10.73
C GLU A 55 -1.96 5.48 11.68
N VAL A 56 -0.98 4.95 12.40
CA VAL A 56 -1.16 3.93 13.42
C VAL A 56 -0.79 4.51 14.78
N ASN A 57 -1.66 4.27 15.76
CA ASN A 57 -1.55 4.78 17.12
C ASN A 57 -1.47 3.59 18.10
N VAL A 58 -0.40 3.54 18.89
CA VAL A 58 -0.15 2.47 19.88
C VAL A 58 0.12 3.08 21.25
N ASN A 59 -0.44 2.51 22.32
CA ASN A 59 -0.21 3.01 23.68
C ASN A 59 1.23 2.72 24.15
N LEU A 60 1.79 3.65 24.92
CA LEU A 60 3.09 3.48 25.57
C LEU A 60 2.95 2.71 26.91
N PRO A 61 3.99 1.99 27.37
CA PRO A 61 5.28 1.80 26.69
C PRO A 61 5.21 0.77 25.55
N ILE A 62 5.97 1.00 24.49
CA ILE A 62 6.21 0.01 23.42
C ILE A 62 7.48 -0.81 23.72
N THR A 63 7.57 -2.03 23.20
CA THR A 63 8.75 -2.88 23.33
C THR A 63 9.91 -2.36 22.47
N LYS A 64 11.12 -2.88 22.71
CA LYS A 64 12.29 -2.56 21.89
C LYS A 64 12.10 -2.98 20.43
N GLU A 65 11.55 -4.18 20.21
CA GLU A 65 11.26 -4.70 18.86
C GLU A 65 10.23 -3.83 18.14
N GLN A 66 9.20 -3.37 18.84
CA GLN A 66 8.23 -2.41 18.33
C GLN A 66 8.88 -1.09 17.95
N TYR A 67 9.75 -0.55 18.80
CA TYR A 67 10.48 0.69 18.50
C TYR A 67 11.36 0.54 17.24
N GLU A 68 12.11 -0.56 17.12
CA GLU A 68 12.96 -0.85 15.95
C GLU A 68 12.13 -0.95 14.66
N LEU A 69 10.93 -1.54 14.72
CA LEU A 69 10.03 -1.61 13.57
C LEU A 69 9.39 -0.25 13.25
N TYR A 70 8.79 0.41 14.23
CA TYR A 70 7.99 1.63 14.03
C TYR A 70 8.86 2.84 13.69
N SER A 71 10.10 2.91 14.20
CA SER A 71 11.04 4.00 13.91
C SER A 71 11.35 4.17 12.43
N GLN A 72 11.14 3.12 11.63
CA GLN A 72 11.28 3.14 10.17
C GLN A 72 10.15 3.92 9.48
N PHE A 73 9.05 4.20 10.18
CA PHE A 73 7.81 4.77 9.66
C PHE A 73 7.47 6.13 10.29
N ASN A 74 8.47 7.02 10.43
CA ASN A 74 8.28 8.37 10.99
C ASN A 74 7.65 8.36 12.40
N LEU A 75 8.13 7.46 13.25
CA LEU A 75 7.67 7.33 14.64
C LEU A 75 7.80 8.64 15.41
N LYS A 76 6.71 9.04 16.04
CA LYS A 76 6.60 10.20 16.92
C LYS A 76 5.90 9.82 18.21
N ARG A 77 6.16 10.58 19.26
CA ARG A 77 5.43 10.49 20.52
C ARG A 77 4.35 11.57 20.56
N PHE A 78 3.13 11.18 20.89
CA PHE A 78 2.01 12.09 21.13
C PHE A 78 1.35 11.73 22.46
N GLY A 79 1.70 12.46 23.52
CA GLY A 79 1.23 12.17 24.87
C GLY A 79 1.68 10.79 25.39
N ASP A 80 0.69 9.93 25.64
CA ASP A 80 0.81 8.54 26.07
C ASP A 80 0.83 7.53 24.90
N LYS A 81 0.92 8.02 23.66
CA LYS A 81 0.93 7.19 22.45
C LYS A 81 2.20 7.35 21.61
N ALA A 82 2.55 6.26 20.94
CA ALA A 82 3.45 6.20 19.80
C ALA A 82 2.61 6.26 18.51
N VAL A 83 2.96 7.19 17.62
CA VAL A 83 2.25 7.46 16.36
C VAL A 83 3.22 7.29 15.20
N PHE A 84 2.86 6.52 14.18
CA PHE A 84 3.70 6.29 13.00
C PHE A 84 2.85 6.14 11.73
N GLU A 85 3.46 6.33 10.56
CA GLU A 85 2.78 6.40 9.26
C GLU A 85 3.21 5.25 8.35
N ILE A 86 2.30 4.31 8.08
CA ILE A 86 2.53 3.22 7.13
C ILE A 86 2.15 3.69 5.72
N PRO A 87 3.06 3.66 4.73
CA PRO A 87 2.70 3.95 3.34
C PRO A 87 1.93 2.78 2.73
N ILE A 88 0.78 3.06 2.13
CA ILE A 88 -0.02 2.12 1.36
C ILE A 88 -0.12 2.66 -0.07
N TYR A 89 0.20 1.84 -1.06
CA TYR A 89 0.08 2.21 -2.47
C TYR A 89 -1.08 1.45 -3.09
N ILE A 90 -1.92 2.16 -3.82
CA ILE A 90 -3.02 1.61 -4.61
C ILE A 90 -2.70 1.86 -6.07
N ILE A 91 -2.61 0.80 -6.87
CA ILE A 91 -2.35 0.84 -8.30
C ILE A 91 -3.62 0.41 -9.01
N SER A 92 -4.38 1.37 -9.52
CA SER A 92 -5.59 1.14 -10.28
C SER A 92 -5.26 1.01 -11.76
N PHE A 93 -5.64 -0.11 -12.36
CA PHE A 93 -5.39 -0.43 -13.77
C PHE A 93 -6.66 -0.80 -14.53
N GLU A 94 -7.81 -0.76 -13.86
CA GLU A 94 -9.13 -0.79 -14.47
C GLU A 94 -10.04 0.08 -13.62
N ASN A 95 -10.47 1.21 -14.18
CA ASN A 95 -11.29 2.21 -13.51
C ASN A 95 -12.20 2.91 -14.52
N GLU A 96 -13.27 3.48 -13.98
CA GLU A 96 -14.23 4.29 -14.74
C GLU A 96 -14.53 5.59 -14.00
N TRP A 97 -14.68 6.66 -14.76
CA TRP A 97 -15.20 7.92 -14.23
C TRP A 97 -16.72 7.82 -14.13
N ILE A 98 -17.22 7.85 -12.91
CA ILE A 98 -18.65 7.95 -12.61
C ILE A 98 -18.88 9.34 -12.03
N GLU A 99 -19.47 10.21 -12.85
CA GLU A 99 -19.64 11.63 -12.54
C GLU A 99 -18.28 12.28 -12.25
N ASP A 100 -18.06 12.71 -11.00
CA ASP A 100 -16.82 13.35 -10.54
C ASP A 100 -15.91 12.40 -9.72
N GLN A 101 -16.22 11.09 -9.68
CA GLN A 101 -15.49 10.09 -8.91
C GLN A 101 -14.89 9.02 -9.82
N ILE A 102 -13.69 8.55 -9.45
CA ILE A 102 -13.10 7.37 -10.04
C ILE A 102 -13.59 6.15 -9.25
N ARG A 103 -14.21 5.20 -9.95
CA ARG A 103 -14.47 3.87 -9.42
C ARG A 103 -13.40 2.91 -9.91
N ASP A 104 -12.65 2.36 -8.97
CA ASP A 104 -11.64 1.35 -9.26
C ASP A 104 -12.26 -0.06 -9.27
N SER A 105 -12.25 -0.70 -10.44
CA SER A 105 -12.70 -2.08 -10.62
C SER A 105 -11.59 -3.07 -10.34
N LYS A 106 -10.35 -2.80 -10.74
CA LYS A 106 -9.21 -3.68 -10.48
C LYS A 106 -8.00 -2.91 -10.00
N VAL A 107 -7.47 -3.36 -8.86
CA VAL A 107 -6.34 -2.70 -8.19
C VAL A 107 -5.32 -3.71 -7.70
N PHE A 108 -4.06 -3.25 -7.65
CA PHE A 108 -3.09 -3.80 -6.73
C PHE A 108 -2.96 -2.90 -5.50
N VAL A 109 -2.82 -3.51 -4.32
CA VAL A 109 -2.48 -2.81 -3.08
C VAL A 109 -1.11 -3.30 -2.63
N VAL A 110 -0.18 -2.37 -2.38
CA VAL A 110 1.19 -2.66 -1.94
C VAL A 110 1.47 -1.92 -0.64
N ALA A 111 1.82 -2.65 0.41
CA ALA A 111 2.11 -2.08 1.72
C ALA A 111 3.16 -2.90 2.49
N PRO A 112 3.91 -2.30 3.44
CA PRO A 112 4.66 -3.06 4.44
C PRO A 112 3.76 -4.04 5.21
N TYR A 113 4.30 -5.22 5.54
CA TYR A 113 3.63 -6.29 6.31
C TYR A 113 4.19 -6.41 7.72
#